data_AF-A0A3S5CGH8-F1
#
_entry.id   AF-A0A3S5CGH8-F1
#
_cell.length_a   1.000
_cell.length_b   1.000
_cell.length_c   1.000
_cell.angle_alpha   90.00
_cell.angle_beta   90.00
_cell.angle_gamma   90.00
#
_symmetry.space_group_name_H-M   'P 1'
#
loop_
_entity.id
_entity.type
_entity.pdbx_description
1 polymer ?
#
loop_
_entity_poly.entity_id
_entity_poly.type
_entity_poly.pdbx_seq_one_letter_code
_entity_poly.pdbx_strand_id
1 'polypeptide(L)'
;MNKIEESFKMAPLQPAVLMRYLDDYFTLWSHGREKVEEFLKFVNQIDEKMQFTMEVEEGERLPFLDVEVIRSNGTLKKKLF
;
A
#
# COMPACT_ATOMS: atom_id res chain seq x y z
N MET A 1 8.02 -0.14 -17.07
CA MET A 1 7.92 0.21 -15.64
C MET A 1 7.41 1.64 -15.58
N ASN A 2 6.37 1.94 -14.79
CA ASN A 2 5.86 3.31 -14.71
C ASN A 2 6.91 4.20 -14.03
N LYS A 3 7.09 5.42 -14.52
CA LYS A 3 8.12 6.37 -14.04
C LYS A 3 8.02 6.66 -12.54
N ILE A 4 6.80 6.58 -11.98
CA ILE A 4 6.52 6.81 -10.55
C ILE A 4 6.99 5.67 -9.64
N GLU A 5 6.86 4.41 -10.07
CA GLU A 5 7.22 3.23 -9.27
C GLU A 5 8.75 3.17 -9.06
N GLU A 6 9.53 3.69 -10.02
CA GLU A 6 10.97 3.86 -9.84
C GLU A 6 11.31 4.89 -8.75
N SER A 7 10.52 5.96 -8.63
CA SER A 7 10.70 6.95 -7.57
C SER A 7 10.39 6.38 -6.19
N PHE A 8 9.49 5.40 -6.08
CA PHE A 8 9.19 4.75 -4.79
C PHE A 8 10.42 4.05 -4.21
N LYS A 9 11.31 3.51 -5.06
CA LYS A 9 12.54 2.83 -4.64
C LYS A 9 13.54 3.74 -3.95
N MET A 10 13.35 5.07 -4.03
CA MET A 10 14.18 6.04 -3.33
C MET A 10 13.76 6.21 -1.86
N ALA A 11 12.62 5.66 -1.44
CA ALA A 11 12.19 5.72 -0.04
C ALA A 11 13.14 4.91 0.87
N PRO A 12 13.47 5.39 2.09
CA PRO A 12 14.38 4.70 3.00
C PRO A 12 13.89 3.31 3.42
N LEU A 13 12.58 3.13 3.52
CA LEU A 13 11.93 1.87 3.84
C LEU A 13 11.08 1.44 2.67
N GLN A 14 11.27 0.20 2.24
CA GLN A 14 10.55 -0.38 1.11
C GLN A 14 9.52 -1.39 1.58
N PRO A 15 8.35 -1.47 0.92
CA PRO A 15 7.40 -2.53 1.18
C PRO A 15 7.99 -3.89 0.81
N ALA A 16 7.57 -4.95 1.51
CA ALA A 16 7.99 -6.31 1.19
C ALA A 16 7.37 -6.79 -0.14
N VAL A 17 6.15 -6.33 -0.42
CA VAL A 17 5.43 -6.56 -1.67
C VAL A 17 4.76 -5.25 -2.05
N LEU A 18 4.86 -4.88 -3.32
CA LEU A 18 4.09 -3.79 -3.92
C LEU A 18 3.48 -4.29 -5.22
N MET A 19 2.15 -4.26 -5.29
CA MET A 19 1.39 -4.64 -6.48
C MET A 19 0.51 -3.47 -6.90
N ARG A 20 0.34 -3.29 -8.20
CA ARG A 20 -0.52 -2.25 -8.76
C ARG A 20 -1.67 -2.88 -9.54
N TYR A 21 -2.88 -2.41 -9.29
CA TYR A 21 -4.08 -2.70 -10.08
C TYR A 21 -4.69 -1.38 -10.54
N LEU A 22 -4.59 -1.07 -11.85
CA LEU A 22 -4.93 0.26 -12.38
C LEU A 22 -4.24 1.38 -11.60
N ASP A 23 -4.99 2.24 -10.93
CA ASP A 23 -4.52 3.35 -10.10
C ASP A 23 -4.28 2.97 -8.63
N ASP A 24 -4.81 1.83 -8.18
CA ASP A 24 -4.67 1.36 -6.81
C ASP A 24 -3.41 0.52 -6.58
N TYR A 25 -2.81 0.69 -5.40
CA TYR A 25 -1.65 -0.07 -4.94
C TYR A 25 -2.01 -0.90 -3.72
N PHE A 26 -1.59 -2.16 -3.75
CA PHE A 26 -1.64 -3.07 -2.61
C PHE A 26 -0.21 -3.32 -2.11
N THR A 27 -0.01 -3.17 -0.81
CA THR A 27 1.32 -3.28 -0.19
C THR A 27 1.32 -4.19 1.02
N LEU A 28 2.39 -4.98 1.18
CA LEU A 28 2.71 -5.64 2.45
C LEU A 28 3.80 -4.85 3.15
N TRP A 29 3.45 -4.23 4.27
CA TRP A 29 4.33 -3.37 5.04
C TRP A 29 4.80 -4.06 6.32
N SER A 30 6.11 -4.20 6.50
CA SER A 30 6.72 -4.91 7.64
C SER A 30 7.42 -3.99 8.65
N HIS A 31 7.39 -2.66 8.45
CA HIS A 31 8.19 -1.71 9.23
C HIS A 31 7.39 -0.95 10.30
N GLY A 32 6.20 -1.45 10.64
CA GLY A 32 5.30 -0.81 11.60
C GLY A 32 4.45 0.32 11.00
N ARG A 33 3.36 0.66 11.70
CA ARG A 33 2.31 1.56 11.19
C ARG A 33 2.80 3.01 11.00
N GLU A 34 3.52 3.56 11.97
CA GLU A 34 4.02 4.95 11.87
C GLU A 34 4.90 5.16 10.64
N LYS A 35 5.69 4.14 10.27
CA LYS A 35 6.58 4.21 9.11
C LYS A 35 5.86 4.12 7.77
N VAL A 36 4.67 3.52 7.71
CA VAL A 36 3.89 3.54 6.47
C VAL A 36 3.32 4.93 6.18
N GLU A 37 3.02 5.71 7.22
CA GLU A 37 2.56 7.10 7.06
C GLU A 37 3.71 8.00 6.57
N GLU A 38 4.93 7.79 7.04
CA GLU A 38 6.13 8.45 6.52
C GLU A 38 6.35 8.11 5.03
N PHE A 39 6.13 6.85 4.64
CA PHE A 39 6.20 6.43 3.24
C PHE A 39 5.13 7.13 2.39
N LEU A 40 3.89 7.21 2.85
CA LEU A 40 2.83 7.93 2.15
C LEU A 40 3.19 9.42 1.95
N LYS A 41 3.71 10.08 2.98
CA LYS A 41 4.17 11.48 2.89
C LYS A 41 5.28 11.64 1.86
N PHE A 42 6.27 10.75 1.86
CA PHE A 42 7.34 10.74 0.86
C PHE A 42 6.79 10.59 -0.55
N VAL A 43 5.90 9.62 -0.79
CA VAL A 43 5.34 9.37 -2.11
C VAL A 43 4.54 10.58 -2.61
N ASN A 44 3.78 11.23 -1.73
CA ASN A 44 3.01 12.43 -2.07
C ASN A 44 3.87 13.68 -2.33
N GLN A 45 5.17 13.65 -2.03
CA GLN A 45 6.12 14.71 -2.37
C GLN A 45 6.75 14.52 -3.76
N ILE A 46 6.56 13.37 -4.41
CA ILE A 46 7.20 13.06 -5.70
C ILE A 46 6.59 13.89 -6.83
N ASP A 47 5.26 14.04 -6.86
CA ASP A 47 4.53 14.79 -7.88
C ASP A 47 3.37 15.56 -7.24
N GLU A 48 3.44 16.90 -7.27
CA GLU A 48 2.41 17.77 -6.71
C GLU A 48 1.03 17.59 -7.36
N LYS A 49 0.98 17.08 -8.59
CA LYS A 49 -0.28 16.85 -9.33
C LYS A 49 -0.93 15.51 -8.99
N MET A 50 -0.22 14.62 -8.30
CA MET A 50 -0.68 13.27 -8.01
C MET A 50 -0.53 12.98 -6.52
N GLN A 51 -1.65 12.78 -5.85
CA GLN A 51 -1.69 12.54 -4.42
C GLN A 51 -2.32 11.17 -4.17
N PHE A 52 -1.63 10.36 -3.39
CA PHE A 52 -2.08 9.07 -2.91
C PHE A 52 -2.82 9.23 -1.59
N THR A 53 -3.88 8.45 -1.46
CA THR A 53 -4.52 8.14 -0.18
C THR A 53 -4.14 6.71 0.21
N MET A 54 -4.35 6.36 1.47
CA MET A 54 -4.01 5.04 1.98
C MET A 54 -5.07 4.58 2.98
N GLU A 55 -5.51 3.34 2.80
CA GLU A 55 -6.22 2.58 3.82
C GLU A 55 -5.23 1.61 4.47
N VAL A 56 -5.29 1.48 5.79
CA VAL A 56 -4.44 0.58 6.57
C VAL A 56 -5.31 -0.51 7.16
N GLU A 57 -4.79 -1.72 7.24
CA GLU A 57 -5.47 -2.85 7.84
C GLU A 57 -5.91 -2.53 9.28
N GLU A 58 -7.18 -2.79 9.57
CA GLU A 58 -7.80 -2.64 10.89
C GLU A 58 -8.49 -3.95 11.26
N GLY A 59 -8.19 -4.51 12.42
CA GLY A 59 -8.80 -5.78 12.87
C GLY A 59 -8.62 -6.93 11.87
N GLU A 60 -7.42 -7.05 11.28
CA GLU A 60 -7.07 -8.07 10.28
C GLU A 60 -7.81 -7.94 8.94
N ARG A 61 -8.48 -6.81 8.70
CA ARG A 61 -9.30 -6.56 7.52
C ARG A 61 -8.85 -5.31 6.80
N LEU A 62 -8.84 -5.37 5.48
CA LEU A 62 -8.53 -4.25 4.61
C LEU A 62 -9.44 -4.30 3.38
N PRO A 63 -10.30 -3.29 3.17
CA PRO A 63 -10.99 -3.11 1.90
C PRO A 63 -9.96 -2.88 0.78
N PHE A 64 -10.14 -3.53 -0.36
CA PHE A 64 -9.33 -3.30 -1.55
C PHE A 64 -10.17 -3.58 -2.80
N LEU A 65 -10.48 -2.54 -3.58
CA LEU A 65 -11.43 -2.62 -4.70
C LEU A 65 -12.78 -3.20 -4.22
N ASP A 66 -13.33 -4.16 -4.98
CA ASP A 66 -14.60 -4.85 -4.66
C ASP A 66 -14.41 -6.09 -3.76
N VAL A 67 -13.29 -6.19 -3.03
CA VAL A 67 -13.04 -7.28 -2.08
C VAL A 67 -12.59 -6.78 -0.71
N GLU A 68 -12.93 -7.55 0.33
CA GLU A 68 -12.32 -7.45 1.65
C GLU A 68 -11.16 -8.45 1.72
N VAL A 69 -9.95 -7.96 1.95
CA VAL A 69 -8.77 -8.77 2.23
C VAL A 69 -8.73 -9.04 3.73
N ILE A 70 -8.68 -10.32 4.11
CA ILE A 70 -8.69 -10.77 5.50
C ILE A 70 -7.40 -11.53 5.79
N ARG A 71 -6.60 -11.03 6.72
CA ARG A 71 -5.43 -11.72 7.24
C ARG A 71 -5.87 -12.80 8.23
N SER A 72 -5.39 -14.02 8.05
CA SER A 72 -5.79 -15.16 8.88
C SER A 72 -4.67 -16.21 8.91
N ASN A 73 -4.09 -16.45 10.09
CA ASN A 73 -3.06 -17.48 10.32
C ASN A 73 -1.89 -17.42 9.31
N GLY A 74 -1.37 -16.23 9.04
CA GLY A 74 -0.25 -16.04 8.10
C GLY A 74 -0.63 -16.14 6.61
N THR A 75 -1.92 -16.25 6.31
CA THR A 75 -2.46 -16.24 4.93
C THR A 75 -3.36 -15.04 4.70
N LEU A 76 -3.54 -14.66 3.43
CA LEU A 76 -4.53 -13.68 3.01
C LEU A 76 -5.70 -14.40 2.35
N LYS A 77 -6.91 -14.13 2.85
CA LYS A 77 -8.17 -14.57 2.25
C LYS A 77 -8.85 -13.36 1.61
N LYS A 78 -9.69 -13.62 0.62
CA LYS A 78 -10.53 -12.59 -0.01
C LYS A 78 -11.99 -12.93 0.20
N LYS A 79 -12.80 -11.93 0.49
CA LYS A 79 -14.25 -12.02 0.53
C LYS A 79 -14.81 -10.99 -0.47
N LEU A 80 -15.66 -11.45 -1.38
CA LEU A 80 -16.40 -10.57 -2.28
C LEU A 80 -17.50 -9.86 -1.48
N PHE A 81 -17.70 -8.57 -1.75
CA PHE A 81 -18.85 -7.83 -1.23
C PHE A 81 -20.14 -8.27 -1.91
#